data_AF-A0A2X0U3G0-F1
#
_entry.id   AF-A0A2X0U3G0-F1
#
_cell.length_a   1.000
_cell.length_b   1.000
_cell.length_c   1.000
_cell.angle_alpha   90.00
_cell.angle_beta   90.00
_cell.angle_gamma   90.00
#
_symmetry.space_group_name_H-M   'P 1'
#
loop_
_entity.id
_entity.type
_entity.pdbx_description
1 polymer ?
#
loop_
_entity_poly.entity_id
_entity_poly.type
_entity_poly.pdbx_seq_one_letter_code
_entity_poly.pdbx_strand_id
1 'polypeptide(L)'
;MRERLYNLLTGEAGRAVWCGRVMTVLIVASLVPLCFKEPSPILEAIEYACVAVFIVDYLARWVTADLKLGKGPLSFLIYPFTPMAIIDLLSILPAFNALNDALRTLRVLRLFRTMRAFKLIRYSKSTSAIAAVFEKQRQALLAVLCLAIGYILVSALIIFNVEPETFATFFDAVYWAVVSLTTVGYGDLYPSTDVGRAVAMISSLMGVAVVALPSGIITAGMLDELRGEGDGER
;
A
#
# COMPACT_ATOMS: atom_id res chain seq x y z
N MET A 1 10.42 9.78 -32.45
CA MET A 1 10.71 8.48 -31.76
C MET A 1 10.28 8.51 -30.30
N ARG A 2 10.68 9.54 -29.52
CA ARG A 2 10.36 9.69 -28.08
C ARG A 2 8.86 9.79 -27.76
N GLU A 3 8.07 10.47 -28.59
CA GLU A 3 6.60 10.52 -28.44
C GLU A 3 5.92 9.16 -28.63
N ARG A 4 6.41 8.32 -29.58
CA ARG A 4 5.90 6.95 -29.75
C ARG A 4 6.21 6.09 -28.53
N LEU A 5 7.38 6.28 -27.92
CA LEU A 5 7.77 5.58 -26.70
C LEU A 5 6.91 6.04 -25.51
N TYR A 6 6.68 7.34 -25.36
CA TYR A 6 5.78 7.89 -24.35
C TYR A 6 4.36 7.31 -24.50
N ASN A 7 3.81 7.33 -25.70
CA ASN A 7 2.48 6.75 -25.98
C ASN A 7 2.41 5.24 -25.73
N LEU A 8 3.52 4.50 -25.83
CA LEU A 8 3.57 3.09 -25.44
C LEU A 8 3.63 2.89 -23.92
N LEU A 9 4.18 3.85 -23.17
CA LEU A 9 4.36 3.78 -21.71
C LEU A 9 3.16 4.32 -20.92
N THR A 10 2.46 5.31 -21.48
CA THR A 10 1.35 6.02 -20.80
C THR A 10 0.07 6.07 -21.61
N GLY A 11 0.07 5.66 -22.88
CA GLY A 11 -1.12 5.70 -23.73
C GLY A 11 -2.15 4.63 -23.39
N GLU A 12 -3.35 4.80 -23.91
CA GLU A 12 -4.47 3.87 -23.71
C GLU A 12 -4.66 2.90 -24.89
N ALA A 13 -3.81 2.99 -25.91
CA ALA A 13 -3.82 2.09 -27.05
C ALA A 13 -3.53 0.63 -26.65
N GLY A 14 -4.06 -0.33 -27.40
CA GLY A 14 -3.94 -1.76 -27.08
C GLY A 14 -2.50 -2.26 -26.83
N ARG A 15 -1.50 -1.69 -27.52
CA ARG A 15 -0.08 -2.01 -27.29
C ARG A 15 0.43 -1.51 -25.94
N ALA A 16 0.01 -0.33 -25.49
CA ALA A 16 0.39 0.22 -24.20
C ALA A 16 -0.25 -0.57 -23.04
N VAL A 17 -1.52 -0.96 -23.20
CA VAL A 17 -2.22 -1.85 -22.25
C VAL A 17 -1.51 -3.20 -22.15
N TRP A 18 -1.07 -3.77 -23.28
CA TRP A 18 -0.31 -5.02 -23.29
C TRP A 18 1.03 -4.88 -22.58
N CYS A 19 1.81 -3.82 -22.87
CA CYS A 19 3.05 -3.53 -22.16
C CYS A 19 2.83 -3.37 -20.65
N GLY A 20 1.76 -2.70 -20.23
CA GLY A 20 1.38 -2.58 -18.82
C GLY A 20 1.10 -3.93 -18.17
N ARG A 21 0.32 -4.80 -18.83
CA ARG A 21 0.03 -6.16 -18.34
C ARG A 21 1.28 -7.02 -18.23
N VAL A 22 2.15 -6.97 -19.24
CA VAL A 22 3.45 -7.67 -19.20
C VAL A 22 4.27 -7.18 -18.01
N MET A 23 4.31 -5.87 -17.77
CA MET A 23 5.03 -5.34 -16.63
C MET A 23 4.42 -5.78 -15.29
N THR A 24 3.10 -5.81 -15.15
CA THR A 24 2.42 -6.36 -13.97
C THR A 24 2.84 -7.80 -13.70
N VAL A 25 2.86 -8.65 -14.74
CA VAL A 25 3.31 -10.06 -14.62
C VAL A 25 4.77 -10.13 -14.21
N LEU A 26 5.66 -9.30 -14.79
CA LEU A 26 7.07 -9.27 -14.42
C LEU A 26 7.29 -8.79 -12.98
N ILE A 27 6.50 -7.83 -12.50
CA ILE A 27 6.54 -7.40 -11.09
C ILE A 27 6.17 -8.57 -10.19
N VAL A 28 5.05 -9.25 -10.45
CA VAL A 28 4.63 -10.42 -9.66
C VAL A 28 5.67 -11.54 -9.72
N ALA A 29 6.20 -11.86 -10.90
CA ALA A 29 7.26 -12.85 -11.07
C ALA A 29 8.52 -12.48 -10.27
N SER A 30 8.88 -11.19 -10.21
CA SER A 30 10.02 -10.71 -9.43
C SER A 30 9.83 -10.81 -7.90
N LEU A 31 8.60 -11.04 -7.43
CA LEU A 31 8.29 -11.29 -6.02
C LEU A 31 8.44 -12.77 -5.65
N VAL A 32 8.34 -13.69 -6.62
CA VAL A 32 8.44 -15.14 -6.37
C VAL A 32 9.78 -15.54 -5.72
N PRO A 33 10.94 -15.02 -6.15
CA PRO A 33 12.21 -15.26 -5.45
C PRO A 33 12.21 -14.84 -3.97
N LEU A 34 11.41 -13.83 -3.59
CA LEU A 34 11.32 -13.37 -2.20
C LEU A 34 10.53 -14.33 -1.31
N CYS A 35 9.74 -15.23 -1.89
CA CYS A 35 9.00 -16.25 -1.14
C CYS A 35 9.90 -17.38 -0.63
N PHE A 36 11.12 -17.52 -1.16
CA PHE A 36 12.05 -18.57 -0.78
C PHE A 36 13.22 -17.99 0.02
N LYS A 37 13.58 -18.65 1.13
CA LYS A 37 14.72 -18.26 1.96
C LYS A 37 16.06 -18.73 1.39
N GLU A 38 16.04 -19.81 0.61
CA GLU A 38 17.23 -20.41 0.04
C GLU A 38 17.50 -19.85 -1.36
N PRO A 39 18.74 -19.39 -1.62
CA PRO A 39 19.12 -18.95 -2.95
C PRO A 39 19.16 -20.16 -3.89
N SER A 40 18.43 -20.08 -5.00
CA SER A 40 18.57 -21.04 -6.09
C SER A 40 19.03 -20.30 -7.35
N PRO A 41 19.88 -20.91 -8.18
CA PRO A 41 20.43 -20.26 -9.37
C PRO A 41 19.34 -19.84 -10.36
N ILE A 42 18.22 -20.57 -10.41
CA ILE A 42 17.06 -20.25 -11.24
C ILE A 42 16.35 -18.98 -10.73
N LEU A 43 16.13 -18.88 -9.41
CA LEU A 43 15.48 -17.70 -8.81
C LEU A 43 16.36 -16.45 -8.94
N GLU A 44 17.68 -16.59 -8.81
CA GLU A 44 18.63 -15.50 -9.04
C GLU A 44 18.62 -15.06 -10.52
N ALA A 45 18.61 -16.00 -11.47
CA ALA A 45 18.53 -15.67 -12.89
C ALA A 45 17.23 -14.91 -13.24
N ILE A 46 16.10 -15.34 -12.67
CA ILE A 46 14.81 -14.64 -12.80
C ILE A 46 14.91 -13.23 -12.20
N GLU A 47 15.51 -13.08 -11.02
CA GLU A 47 15.68 -11.78 -10.38
C GLU A 47 16.48 -10.81 -11.25
N TYR A 48 17.65 -11.24 -11.74
CA TYR A 48 18.49 -10.41 -12.60
C TYR A 48 17.80 -10.07 -13.94
N ALA A 49 17.07 -11.03 -14.54
CA ALA A 49 16.31 -10.79 -15.77
C ALA A 49 15.19 -9.75 -15.55
N CYS A 50 14.40 -9.88 -14.48
CA CYS A 50 13.36 -8.91 -14.15
C CYS A 50 13.94 -7.51 -13.87
N VAL A 51 15.05 -7.43 -13.13
CA VAL A 51 15.70 -6.14 -12.85
C VAL A 51 16.23 -5.49 -14.12
N ALA A 52 16.80 -6.25 -15.05
CA ALA A 52 17.25 -5.71 -16.33
C ALA A 52 16.08 -5.04 -17.09
N VAL A 53 14.91 -5.68 -17.11
CA VAL A 53 13.70 -5.07 -17.70
C VAL A 53 13.26 -3.82 -16.94
N PHE A 54 13.33 -3.82 -15.60
CA PHE A 54 12.98 -2.63 -14.80
C PHE A 54 13.94 -1.46 -15.00
N ILE A 55 15.23 -1.71 -15.22
CA ILE A 55 16.21 -0.68 -15.58
C ILE A 55 15.83 -0.07 -16.92
N VAL A 56 15.55 -0.90 -17.93
CA VAL A 56 15.14 -0.42 -19.26
C VAL A 56 13.86 0.40 -19.18
N ASP A 57 12.84 -0.04 -18.42
CA ASP A 57 11.61 0.72 -18.20
C ASP A 57 11.87 2.05 -17.49
N TYR A 58 12.69 2.07 -16.44
CA TYR A 58 13.04 3.30 -15.74
C TYR A 58 13.75 4.30 -16.65
N LEU A 59 14.73 3.84 -17.43
CA LEU A 59 15.46 4.68 -18.39
C LEU A 59 14.55 5.18 -19.50
N ALA A 60 13.68 4.32 -20.05
CA ALA A 60 12.70 4.71 -21.06
C ALA A 60 11.78 5.83 -20.55
N ARG A 61 11.31 5.72 -19.30
CA ARG A 61 10.47 6.73 -18.66
C ARG A 61 11.22 8.02 -18.36
N TRP A 62 12.48 7.95 -17.91
CA TRP A 62 13.32 9.11 -17.66
C TRP A 62 13.60 9.87 -18.96
N VAL A 63 13.88 9.16 -20.06
CA VAL A 63 14.05 9.76 -21.40
C VAL A 63 12.77 10.41 -21.91
N THR A 64 11.59 10.03 -21.42
CA THR A 64 10.29 10.67 -21.78
C THR A 64 9.78 11.64 -20.71
N ALA A 65 10.59 12.00 -19.72
CA ALA A 65 10.13 12.79 -18.57
C ALA A 65 9.68 14.21 -18.92
N ASP A 66 10.28 14.82 -19.95
CA ASP A 66 9.91 16.12 -20.51
C ASP A 66 8.47 16.16 -21.03
N LEU A 67 8.05 15.09 -21.71
CA LEU A 67 6.68 14.95 -22.22
C LEU A 67 5.66 14.77 -21.10
N LYS A 68 6.07 14.16 -19.98
CA LYS A 68 5.20 13.94 -18.82
C LYS A 68 5.03 15.18 -17.94
N LEU A 69 6.12 15.88 -17.65
CA LEU A 69 6.13 16.99 -16.69
C LEU A 69 5.93 18.36 -17.36
N GLY A 70 6.18 18.49 -18.66
CA GLY A 70 5.99 19.73 -19.41
C GLY A 70 6.92 20.88 -19.03
N LYS A 71 7.94 20.64 -18.18
CA LYS A 71 8.86 21.66 -17.65
C LYS A 71 10.17 21.76 -18.46
N GLY A 72 10.16 21.30 -19.71
CA GLY A 72 11.34 21.31 -20.58
C GLY A 72 12.51 20.51 -19.97
N PRO A 73 13.77 20.99 -20.06
CA PRO A 73 14.96 20.25 -19.59
C PRO A 73 14.99 20.05 -18.07
N LEU A 74 14.30 20.90 -17.29
CA LEU A 74 14.18 20.72 -15.84
C LEU A 74 13.43 19.43 -15.47
N SER A 75 12.61 18.91 -16.39
CA SER A 75 11.88 17.65 -16.18
C SER A 75 12.83 16.46 -15.96
N PHE A 76 14.01 16.44 -16.59
CA PHE A 76 14.98 15.36 -16.41
C PHE A 76 15.64 15.38 -15.03
N LEU A 77 15.82 16.56 -14.44
CA LEU A 77 16.36 16.70 -13.09
C LEU A 77 15.31 16.44 -12.01
N ILE A 78 14.06 16.85 -12.25
CA ILE A 78 12.95 16.67 -11.30
C ILE A 78 12.47 15.21 -11.27
N TYR A 79 12.48 14.51 -12.40
CA TYR A 79 11.88 13.18 -12.53
C TYR A 79 12.37 12.16 -11.49
N PRO A 80 13.70 11.98 -11.24
CA PRO A 80 14.20 11.03 -10.25
C PRO A 80 13.71 11.30 -8.81
N PHE A 81 13.32 12.54 -8.50
CA PHE A 81 12.81 12.93 -7.18
C PHE A 81 11.28 12.83 -7.07
N THR A 82 10.59 12.36 -8.11
CA THR A 82 9.16 12.08 -8.02
C THR A 82 8.91 10.80 -7.21
N PRO A 83 7.84 10.70 -6.39
CA PRO A 83 7.62 9.57 -5.49
C PRO A 83 7.69 8.21 -6.19
N MET A 84 7.11 8.13 -7.39
CA MET A 84 7.08 6.88 -8.15
C MET A 84 8.42 6.53 -8.81
N ALA A 85 9.23 7.53 -9.19
CA ALA A 85 10.57 7.30 -9.71
C ALA A 85 11.53 6.85 -8.59
N ILE A 86 11.34 7.37 -7.37
CA ILE A 86 12.06 6.92 -6.17
C ILE A 86 11.76 5.44 -5.92
N ILE A 87 10.50 5.00 -6.00
CA ILE A 87 10.13 3.59 -5.88
C ILE A 87 10.85 2.75 -6.95
N ASP A 88 10.86 3.21 -8.21
CA ASP A 88 11.55 2.51 -9.29
C ASP A 88 13.06 2.38 -9.01
N LEU A 89 13.71 3.46 -8.57
CA LEU A 89 15.13 3.49 -8.27
C LEU A 89 15.48 2.56 -7.09
N LEU A 90 14.72 2.66 -5.98
CA LEU A 90 14.89 1.78 -4.82
C LEU A 90 14.68 0.31 -5.18
N SER A 91 13.78 0.02 -6.11
CA SER A 91 13.48 -1.35 -6.54
C SER A 91 14.62 -2.02 -7.35
N ILE A 92 15.48 -1.20 -7.96
CA ILE A 92 16.60 -1.62 -8.81
C ILE A 92 17.91 -1.65 -8.02
N LEU A 93 18.06 -0.75 -7.04
CA LEU A 93 19.28 -0.55 -6.25
C LEU A 93 19.92 -1.85 -5.71
N PRO A 94 19.16 -2.84 -5.18
CA PRO A 94 19.73 -4.06 -4.59
C PRO A 94 20.43 -5.00 -5.58
N ALA A 95 20.30 -4.77 -6.90
CA ALA A 95 20.90 -5.62 -7.93
C ALA A 95 22.34 -5.22 -8.29
N PHE A 96 22.79 -4.03 -7.89
CA PHE A 96 24.16 -3.60 -8.15
C PHE A 96 25.12 -4.21 -7.12
N ASN A 97 25.81 -5.29 -7.52
CA ASN A 97 26.72 -6.06 -6.67
C ASN A 97 27.78 -5.20 -5.96
N ALA A 98 28.28 -4.14 -6.60
CA ALA A 98 29.26 -3.21 -6.02
C ALA A 98 28.73 -2.42 -4.80
N LEU A 99 27.43 -2.11 -4.76
CA LEU A 99 26.78 -1.51 -3.59
C LEU A 99 26.43 -2.57 -2.53
N ASN A 100 26.17 -3.79 -2.98
CA ASN A 100 25.75 -4.91 -2.14
C ASN A 100 26.87 -5.43 -1.24
N ASP A 101 28.14 -5.37 -1.67
CA ASP A 101 29.29 -5.74 -0.82
C ASP A 101 29.64 -4.66 0.22
N ALA A 102 29.55 -3.37 -0.15
CA ALA A 102 29.79 -2.25 0.77
C ALA A 102 28.67 -2.11 1.83
N LEU A 103 27.45 -2.50 1.49
CA LEU A 103 26.25 -2.37 2.33
C LEU A 103 25.68 -3.73 2.76
N ARG A 104 26.45 -4.83 2.61
CA ARG A 104 26.03 -6.21 2.94
C ARG A 104 25.60 -6.39 4.39
N THR A 105 26.11 -5.53 5.26
CA THR A 105 25.77 -5.38 6.67
C THR A 105 24.37 -4.81 6.91
N LEU A 106 23.81 -4.05 5.96
CA LEU A 106 22.46 -3.48 6.06
C LEU A 106 21.43 -4.47 5.52
N ARG A 107 20.83 -5.26 6.42
CA ARG A 107 19.62 -6.06 6.15
C ARG A 107 18.52 -5.26 5.43
N VAL A 108 18.50 -3.94 5.61
CA VAL A 108 17.55 -2.99 5.00
C VAL A 108 17.57 -3.03 3.47
N LEU A 109 18.69 -3.32 2.80
CA LEU A 109 18.71 -3.41 1.32
C LEU A 109 17.82 -4.54 0.78
N ARG A 110 17.59 -5.60 1.58
CA ARG A 110 16.66 -6.67 1.21
C ARG A 110 15.21 -6.18 1.23
N LEU A 111 14.87 -5.22 2.10
CA LEU A 111 13.54 -4.61 2.15
C LEU A 111 13.28 -3.76 0.89
N PHE A 112 14.29 -3.15 0.29
CA PHE A 112 14.09 -2.41 -0.97
C PHE A 112 13.64 -3.29 -2.14
N ARG A 113 13.86 -4.61 -2.07
CA ARG A 113 13.29 -5.54 -3.05
C ARG A 113 11.77 -5.62 -2.95
N THR A 114 11.19 -5.49 -1.76
CA THR A 114 9.73 -5.49 -1.58
C THR A 114 9.10 -4.21 -2.13
N MET A 115 9.87 -3.12 -2.27
CA MET A 115 9.38 -1.89 -2.91
C MET A 115 8.91 -2.10 -4.35
N ARG A 116 9.38 -3.16 -5.03
CA ARG A 116 8.89 -3.57 -6.35
C ARG A 116 7.37 -3.77 -6.36
N ALA A 117 6.78 -4.24 -5.26
CA ALA A 117 5.33 -4.44 -5.18
C ALA A 117 4.55 -3.12 -5.32
N PHE A 118 5.06 -2.01 -4.79
CA PHE A 118 4.44 -0.70 -4.95
C PHE A 118 4.44 -0.21 -6.41
N LYS A 119 5.25 -0.80 -7.31
CA LYS A 119 5.17 -0.51 -8.75
C LYS A 119 3.80 -0.83 -9.35
N LEU A 120 3.06 -1.78 -8.76
CA LEU A 120 1.71 -2.16 -9.18
C LEU A 120 0.72 -0.99 -9.14
N ILE A 121 0.91 -0.05 -8.21
CA ILE A 121 0.05 1.14 -8.04
C ILE A 121 -0.02 1.95 -9.34
N ARG A 122 1.09 2.06 -10.08
CA ARG A 122 1.17 2.83 -11.34
C ARG A 122 0.42 2.16 -12.50
N TYR A 123 0.34 0.83 -12.50
CA TYR A 123 -0.31 0.06 -13.56
C TYR A 123 -1.79 -0.17 -13.27
N SER A 124 -2.25 0.19 -12.07
CA SER A 124 -3.68 0.20 -11.72
C SER A 124 -4.30 1.54 -12.13
N LYS A 125 -5.27 1.49 -13.07
CA LYS A 125 -6.11 2.64 -13.40
C LYS A 125 -6.95 3.11 -12.21
N SER A 126 -7.28 2.20 -11.29
CA SER A 126 -8.12 2.48 -10.11
C SER A 126 -7.44 3.35 -9.07
N THR A 127 -6.12 3.57 -9.14
CA THR A 127 -5.40 4.38 -8.14
C THR A 127 -5.86 5.83 -8.12
N SER A 128 -6.12 6.45 -9.29
CA SER A 128 -6.62 7.82 -9.34
C SER A 128 -8.04 7.93 -8.78
N ALA A 129 -8.92 6.99 -9.12
CA ALA A 129 -10.27 6.93 -8.58
C ALA A 129 -10.26 6.73 -7.06
N ILE A 130 -9.44 5.82 -6.54
CA ILE A 130 -9.28 5.61 -5.09
C ILE A 130 -8.76 6.90 -4.43
N ALA A 131 -7.72 7.54 -4.98
CA ALA A 131 -7.18 8.78 -4.42
C ALA A 131 -8.23 9.91 -4.41
N ALA A 132 -9.01 10.05 -5.49
CA ALA A 132 -10.10 11.02 -5.58
C ALA A 132 -11.18 10.76 -4.52
N VAL A 133 -11.56 9.49 -4.31
CA VAL A 133 -12.53 9.11 -3.27
C VAL A 133 -12.01 9.45 -1.87
N PHE A 134 -10.73 9.17 -1.57
CA PHE A 134 -10.14 9.52 -0.28
C PHE A 134 -10.12 11.03 -0.04
N GLU A 135 -9.84 11.82 -1.07
CA GLU A 135 -9.84 13.29 -0.97
C GLU A 135 -11.26 13.84 -0.78
N LYS A 136 -12.23 13.34 -1.58
CA LYS A 136 -13.65 13.72 -1.50
C LYS A 136 -14.29 13.31 -0.17
N GLN A 137 -13.98 12.12 0.33
CA GLN A 137 -14.55 11.56 1.56
C GLN A 137 -13.67 11.79 2.80
N ARG A 138 -12.64 12.63 2.71
CA ARG A 138 -11.65 12.85 3.78
C ARG A 138 -12.29 13.19 5.12
N GLN A 139 -13.29 14.07 5.12
CA GLN A 139 -13.96 14.49 6.36
C GLN A 139 -14.72 13.32 7.02
N ALA A 140 -15.44 12.52 6.24
CA ALA A 140 -16.15 11.34 6.74
C ALA A 140 -15.19 10.27 7.27
N LEU A 141 -14.11 9.99 6.54
CA LEU A 141 -13.07 9.04 6.99
C LEU A 141 -12.36 9.51 8.26
N LEU A 142 -12.06 10.82 8.39
CA LEU A 142 -11.51 11.38 9.62
C LEU A 142 -12.49 11.28 10.80
N ALA A 143 -13.79 11.50 10.57
CA ALA A 143 -14.79 11.33 11.61
C ALA A 143 -14.87 9.87 12.11
N VAL A 144 -14.80 8.90 11.20
CA VAL A 144 -14.75 7.47 11.56
C VAL A 144 -13.45 7.11 12.28
N LEU A 145 -12.31 7.67 11.87
CA LEU A 145 -11.05 7.48 12.58
C LEU A 145 -11.12 8.03 14.01
N CYS A 146 -11.67 9.22 14.20
CA CYS A 146 -11.91 9.80 15.53
C CYS A 146 -12.85 8.92 16.36
N LEU A 147 -13.92 8.39 15.77
CA LEU A 147 -14.84 7.46 16.44
C LEU A 147 -14.14 6.16 16.85
N ALA A 148 -13.30 5.59 15.99
CA ALA A 148 -12.52 4.40 16.28
C ALA A 148 -11.52 4.62 17.42
N ILE A 149 -10.79 5.74 17.40
CA ILE A 149 -9.89 6.11 18.49
C ILE A 149 -10.66 6.32 19.80
N GLY A 150 -11.79 7.02 19.75
CA GLY A 150 -12.67 7.22 20.91
C GLY A 150 -13.16 5.89 21.48
N TYR A 151 -13.64 4.98 20.63
CA TYR A 151 -14.04 3.63 21.02
C TYR A 151 -12.89 2.87 21.70
N ILE A 152 -11.69 2.90 21.12
CA ILE A 152 -10.51 2.19 21.65
C ILE A 152 -10.19 2.71 23.04
N LEU A 153 -10.09 4.03 23.20
CA LEU A 153 -9.71 4.65 24.47
C LEU A 153 -10.77 4.41 25.56
N VAL A 154 -12.06 4.52 25.22
CA VAL A 154 -13.15 4.28 26.18
C VAL A 154 -13.19 2.81 26.58
N SER A 155 -13.14 1.88 25.62
CA SER A 155 -13.17 0.44 25.90
C SER A 155 -11.94 0.01 26.72
N ALA A 156 -10.76 0.51 26.37
CA ALA A 156 -9.53 0.28 27.13
C ALA A 156 -9.62 0.81 28.56
N LEU A 157 -10.14 2.04 28.74
CA LEU A 157 -10.28 2.63 30.07
C LEU A 157 -11.25 1.85 30.95
N ILE A 158 -12.40 1.43 30.40
CA ILE A 158 -13.37 0.62 31.14
C ILE A 158 -12.73 -0.71 31.55
N ILE A 159 -12.13 -1.45 30.61
CA ILE A 159 -11.61 -2.78 30.92
C ILE A 159 -10.40 -2.72 31.86
N PHE A 160 -9.55 -1.70 31.74
CA PHE A 160 -8.41 -1.50 32.63
C PHE A 160 -8.84 -1.27 34.09
N ASN A 161 -9.99 -0.62 34.31
CA ASN A 161 -10.52 -0.40 35.66
C ASN A 161 -11.34 -1.59 36.19
N VAL A 162 -12.01 -2.32 35.29
CA VAL A 162 -12.82 -3.49 35.67
C VAL A 162 -11.94 -4.72 35.93
N GLU A 163 -10.81 -4.85 35.24
CA GLU A 163 -9.94 -6.03 35.25
C GLU A 163 -8.44 -5.67 35.46
N PRO A 164 -8.08 -5.00 36.56
CA PRO A 164 -6.71 -4.54 36.79
C PRO A 164 -5.69 -5.69 36.92
N GLU A 165 -6.14 -6.87 37.38
CA GLU A 165 -5.28 -8.06 37.51
C GLU A 165 -4.99 -8.73 36.15
N THR A 166 -5.88 -8.58 35.18
CA THR A 166 -5.73 -9.15 33.83
C THR A 166 -4.98 -8.20 32.91
N PHE A 167 -5.23 -6.89 33.03
CA PHE A 167 -4.60 -5.85 32.22
C PHE A 167 -3.56 -5.07 33.04
N ALA A 168 -2.31 -5.56 33.04
CA ALA A 168 -1.24 -5.00 33.87
C ALA A 168 -0.92 -3.54 33.56
N THR A 169 -1.06 -3.11 32.29
CA THR A 169 -0.89 -1.72 31.88
C THR A 169 -2.07 -1.24 31.05
N PHE A 170 -2.28 0.08 31.03
CA PHE A 170 -3.28 0.68 30.14
C PHE A 170 -2.99 0.37 28.67
N PHE A 171 -1.72 0.19 28.30
CA PHE A 171 -1.34 -0.16 26.94
C PHE A 171 -1.82 -1.57 26.55
N ASP A 172 -1.84 -2.52 27.49
CA ASP A 172 -2.39 -3.86 27.28
C ASP A 172 -3.90 -3.79 27.01
N ALA A 173 -4.62 -2.93 27.74
CA ALA A 173 -6.04 -2.68 27.51
C ALA A 173 -6.31 -2.01 26.15
N VAL A 174 -5.46 -1.07 25.73
CA VAL A 174 -5.51 -0.47 24.38
C VAL A 174 -5.24 -1.52 23.31
N TYR A 175 -4.23 -2.37 23.50
CA TYR A 175 -3.91 -3.48 22.58
C TYR A 175 -5.11 -4.41 22.40
N TRP A 176 -5.71 -4.85 23.50
CA TRP A 176 -6.94 -5.65 23.46
C TRP A 176 -8.10 -4.94 22.75
N ALA A 177 -8.31 -3.65 23.03
CA ALA A 177 -9.38 -2.88 22.41
C ALA A 177 -9.16 -2.71 20.90
N VAL A 178 -7.92 -2.53 20.44
CA VAL A 178 -7.57 -2.47 19.00
C VAL A 178 -7.81 -3.82 18.32
N VAL A 179 -7.30 -4.91 18.90
CA VAL A 179 -7.44 -6.27 18.34
C VAL A 179 -8.91 -6.70 18.33
N SER A 180 -9.70 -6.28 19.33
CA SER A 180 -11.12 -6.54 19.42
C SER A 180 -11.93 -5.69 18.45
N LEU A 181 -11.66 -4.37 18.36
CA LEU A 181 -12.30 -3.48 17.40
C LEU A 181 -12.11 -3.99 15.98
N THR A 182 -10.87 -4.33 15.62
CA THR A 182 -10.49 -4.79 14.29
C THR A 182 -10.93 -6.22 14.00
N THR A 183 -11.64 -6.88 14.93
CA THR A 183 -12.16 -8.26 14.81
C THR A 183 -11.07 -9.32 14.58
N VAL A 184 -9.80 -9.00 14.90
CA VAL A 184 -8.67 -9.93 14.76
C VAL A 184 -8.73 -10.98 15.87
N GLY A 185 -8.91 -10.55 17.13
CA GLY A 185 -9.16 -11.44 18.26
C GLY A 185 -8.10 -12.53 18.49
N TYR A 186 -6.83 -12.17 18.65
CA TYR A 186 -5.75 -13.14 18.89
C TYR A 186 -5.98 -14.05 20.11
N GLY A 187 -6.67 -13.55 21.14
CA GLY A 187 -7.02 -14.33 22.34
C GLY A 187 -5.86 -14.52 23.32
N ASP A 188 -4.74 -13.82 23.11
CA ASP A 188 -3.59 -13.74 24.01
C ASP A 188 -3.88 -12.91 25.26
N LEU A 189 -4.78 -11.92 25.15
CA LEU A 189 -5.29 -11.11 26.26
C LEU A 189 -6.82 -11.01 26.17
N TYR A 190 -7.54 -11.30 27.25
CA TYR A 190 -9.00 -11.26 27.29
C TYR A 190 -9.51 -11.10 28.73
N PRO A 191 -10.66 -10.44 28.95
CA PRO A 191 -11.23 -10.31 30.28
C PRO A 191 -11.72 -11.65 30.84
N SER A 192 -11.41 -11.90 32.11
CA SER A 192 -11.63 -13.20 32.75
C SER A 192 -12.83 -13.20 33.71
N THR A 193 -13.17 -12.05 34.28
CA THR A 193 -14.31 -11.83 35.17
C THR A 193 -15.64 -11.72 34.42
N ASP A 194 -16.74 -12.01 35.10
CA ASP A 194 -18.08 -11.93 34.50
C ASP A 194 -18.43 -10.51 34.06
N VAL A 195 -18.02 -9.49 34.82
CA VAL A 195 -18.23 -8.08 34.48
C VAL A 195 -17.40 -7.68 33.26
N GLY A 196 -16.11 -8.06 33.22
CA GLY A 196 -15.25 -7.80 32.07
C GLY A 196 -15.74 -8.48 30.80
N ARG A 197 -16.27 -9.71 30.90
CA ARG A 197 -16.93 -10.42 29.78
C ARG A 197 -18.18 -9.69 29.29
N ALA A 198 -19.01 -9.17 30.20
CA ALA A 198 -20.19 -8.38 29.81
C ALA A 198 -19.79 -7.11 29.06
N VAL A 199 -18.77 -6.39 29.55
CA VAL A 199 -18.19 -5.23 28.85
C VAL A 199 -17.66 -5.62 27.47
N ALA A 200 -16.92 -6.72 27.37
CA ALA A 200 -16.40 -7.21 26.11
C ALA A 200 -17.51 -7.52 25.10
N MET A 201 -18.60 -8.19 25.52
CA MET A 201 -19.73 -8.49 24.64
C MET A 201 -20.37 -7.20 24.06
N ILE A 202 -20.61 -6.19 24.91
CA ILE A 202 -21.18 -4.91 24.48
C ILE A 202 -20.20 -4.17 23.56
N SER A 203 -18.92 -4.13 23.95
CA SER A 203 -17.83 -3.52 23.19
C SER A 203 -17.75 -4.13 21.79
N SER A 204 -17.69 -5.47 21.67
CA SER A 204 -17.63 -6.17 20.38
C SER A 204 -18.79 -5.84 19.45
N LEU A 205 -20.03 -5.73 19.95
CA LEU A 205 -21.18 -5.32 19.13
C LEU A 205 -21.01 -3.91 18.55
N MET A 206 -20.51 -2.98 19.36
CA MET A 206 -20.20 -1.62 18.90
C MET A 206 -19.01 -1.60 17.93
N GLY A 207 -17.98 -2.42 18.17
CA GLY A 207 -16.77 -2.48 17.36
C GLY A 207 -17.07 -2.88 15.91
N VAL A 208 -17.92 -3.89 15.71
CA VAL A 208 -18.36 -4.32 14.36
C VAL A 208 -19.04 -3.17 13.61
N ALA A 209 -19.88 -2.38 14.27
CA ALA A 209 -20.54 -1.23 13.66
C ALA A 209 -19.52 -0.17 13.21
N VAL A 210 -18.50 0.13 14.03
CA VAL A 210 -17.47 1.12 13.71
C VAL A 210 -16.59 0.67 12.53
N VAL A 211 -16.18 -0.60 12.49
CA VAL A 211 -15.32 -1.13 11.41
C VAL A 211 -16.05 -1.24 10.06
N ALA A 212 -17.38 -1.33 10.06
CA ALA A 212 -18.15 -1.34 8.82
C ALA A 212 -18.15 0.03 8.09
N LEU A 213 -17.99 1.15 8.82
CA LEU A 213 -18.16 2.49 8.29
C LEU A 213 -17.14 2.88 7.19
N PRO A 214 -15.81 2.66 7.32
CA PRO A 214 -14.86 3.02 6.28
C PRO A 214 -15.14 2.31 4.96
N SER A 215 -15.50 1.02 5.01
CA SER A 215 -15.83 0.24 3.82
C SER A 215 -17.07 0.81 3.11
N GLY A 216 -18.11 1.16 3.86
CA GLY A 216 -19.32 1.79 3.32
C GLY A 216 -19.04 3.15 2.67
N ILE A 217 -18.25 4.01 3.32
CA ILE A 217 -17.87 5.34 2.79
C ILE A 217 -17.07 5.22 1.49
N ILE A 218 -16.08 4.33 1.46
CA ILE A 218 -15.25 4.12 0.26
C ILE A 218 -16.10 3.56 -0.88
N THR A 219 -16.98 2.59 -0.59
CA THR A 219 -17.86 1.99 -1.60
C THR A 219 -18.82 3.03 -2.19
N ALA A 220 -19.46 3.85 -1.34
CA ALA A 220 -20.32 4.95 -1.79
C ALA A 220 -19.54 5.96 -2.65
N GLY A 221 -18.33 6.33 -2.22
CA GLY A 221 -17.47 7.23 -2.99
C GLY A 221 -17.07 6.66 -4.35
N MET A 222 -16.76 5.36 -4.43
CA MET A 222 -16.44 4.71 -5.71
C MET A 222 -17.66 4.66 -6.65
N LEU A 223 -18.86 4.39 -6.11
CA LEU A 223 -20.09 4.41 -6.90
C LEU A 223 -20.42 5.80 -7.44
N ASP A 224 -20.18 6.85 -6.64
CA ASP A 224 -20.36 8.23 -7.08
C ASP A 224 -19.39 8.60 -8.21
N GLU A 225 -18.13 8.15 -8.13
CA GLU A 225 -17.12 8.41 -9.17
C GLU A 225 -17.51 7.74 -10.51
N LEU A 226 -17.94 6.47 -10.45
CA LEU A 226 -18.41 5.73 -11.63
C LEU A 226 -19.67 6.34 -12.26
N ARG A 227 -20.56 6.92 -11.45
CA ARG A 227 -21.75 7.64 -11.95
C ARG A 227 -21.39 8.99 -12.58
N GLY A 228 -20.40 9.70 -12.02
CA GLY A 228 -19.91 10.97 -12.55
C GLY A 228 -19.23 10.84 -13.91
N GLU A 229 -18.54 9.72 -14.18
CA GLU A 229 -17.96 9.44 -15.51
C GLU A 229 -19.03 9.19 -16.59
N GLY A 230 -20.20 8.64 -16.22
CA GLY A 230 -21.28 8.29 -17.16
C GLY A 230 -22.10 9.47 -17.69
N ASP A 231 -22.12 10.61 -17.00
CA ASP A 231 -22.84 11.83 -17.44
C ASP A 231 -21.95 12.76 -18.29
N GLY A 232 -20.63 12.56 -18.33
CA GLY A 232 -19.69 13.32 -19.15
C GLY A 232 -19.51 12.81 -20.59
N GLU A 233 -20.04 11.62 -20.91
CA GLU A 233 -19.98 10.99 -22.24
C GLU A 233 -21.27 11.14 -23.07
N ARG A 234 -22.19 12.05 -22.69
CA ARG A 234 -23.43 12.32 -23.43
C ARG A 234 -23.50 13.72 -24.03
#